data_AF-A0A6P1KST1-F1
#
_entry.id   AF-A0A6P1KST1-F1
#
_cell.length_a   1.000
_cell.length_b   1.000
_cell.length_c   1.000
_cell.angle_alpha   90.00
_cell.angle_beta   90.00
_cell.angle_gamma   90.00
#
_symmetry.space_group_name_H-M   'P 1'
#
loop_
_entity.id
_entity.type
_entity.pdbx_description
1 polymer ?
#
loop_
_entity_poly.entity_id
_entity_poly.type
_entity_poly.pdbx_seq_one_letter_code
_entity_poly.pdbx_strand_id
1 'polypeptide(L)'
;MRFIQSLSETFSREAPKYKTFSLPKHRVDVDYDEKPILAGEAYCRIWLVEMRLAKDVEWFKQRYPVVHAAVRLNHGGKSVIIPYLAAPGQLEKSVADNLDKVIQCNYPLTSSFPFNYGLVELQAGLFSIANNDSIGKFIKTMGRFSEFLPVPELSSVIKLAEPIYRGIEDLLDIGERRLELGYQQTFSEADGGGSNSLKAGYFAAILAQDNKINSDNLCIVKDSLCLGSPGTTKIFERDGKPLEGYSYMLFRIEKRPTQDWEYLTSIKELVNKAQEAVLDGKYEVVKTIFLPTIKASIYQSPDVTKADRKQMVLKIEDFLRELGLQAVKVQKRSLYSIMQRPLPEIDAVREAELASLEQLFQENGQ
;
A
#
# COMPACT_ATOMS: atom_id res chain seq x y z
N MET A 1 35.96 -47.28 9.18
CA MET A 1 34.82 -46.40 9.55
C MET A 1 35.18 -44.91 9.78
N ARG A 2 36.45 -44.48 9.92
CA ARG A 2 36.80 -43.05 10.11
C ARG A 2 36.94 -42.20 8.83
N PHE A 3 37.07 -42.81 7.65
CA PHE A 3 37.26 -42.07 6.39
C PHE A 3 35.96 -41.47 5.82
N ILE A 4 34.82 -42.14 6.01
CA ILE A 4 33.52 -41.71 5.47
C ILE A 4 32.95 -40.52 6.28
N GLN A 5 33.25 -40.43 7.59
CA GLN A 5 32.88 -39.28 8.42
C GLN A 5 33.59 -37.98 8.02
N SER A 6 34.84 -38.06 7.51
CA SER A 6 35.55 -36.86 7.04
C SER A 6 35.00 -36.28 5.72
N LEU A 7 34.46 -37.14 4.85
CA LEU A 7 33.88 -36.72 3.57
C LEU A 7 32.51 -36.04 3.76
N SER A 8 31.72 -36.42 4.77
CA SER A 8 30.43 -35.77 5.05
C SER A 8 30.58 -34.34 5.59
N GLU A 9 31.62 -34.07 6.39
CA GLU A 9 31.92 -32.71 6.88
C GLU A 9 32.46 -31.80 5.77
N THR A 10 33.04 -32.38 4.71
CA THR A 10 33.57 -31.62 3.56
C THR A 10 32.47 -31.12 2.61
N PHE A 11 31.24 -31.62 2.73
CA PHE A 11 30.11 -31.27 1.86
C PHE A 11 28.98 -30.50 2.55
N SER A 12 29.06 -30.27 3.86
CA SER A 12 28.14 -29.39 4.58
C SER A 12 28.65 -27.95 4.57
N ARG A 13 27.93 -27.03 3.91
CA ARG A 13 28.11 -25.59 4.09
C ARG A 13 26.95 -25.05 4.90
N GLU A 14 27.23 -24.16 5.86
CA GLU A 14 26.17 -23.39 6.50
C GLU A 14 25.35 -22.64 5.43
N ALA A 15 24.03 -22.72 5.57
CA ALA A 15 23.14 -21.98 4.69
C ALA A 15 23.38 -20.47 4.92
N PRO A 16 23.57 -19.68 3.85
CA PRO A 16 23.71 -18.23 4.01
C PRO A 16 22.44 -17.67 4.65
N LYS A 17 22.63 -16.87 5.69
CA LYS A 17 21.56 -16.04 6.26
C LYS A 17 21.49 -14.74 5.47
N TYR A 18 20.29 -14.43 5.00
CA TYR A 18 19.95 -13.16 4.37
C TYR A 18 19.12 -12.33 5.35
N LYS A 19 19.27 -11.01 5.29
CA LYS A 19 18.62 -10.10 6.24
C LYS A 19 17.77 -9.06 5.53
N THR A 20 16.70 -8.69 6.21
CA THR A 20 15.88 -7.54 5.88
C THR A 20 16.26 -6.37 6.76
N PHE A 21 16.29 -5.19 6.17
CA PHE A 21 16.73 -3.98 6.84
C PHE A 21 15.56 -3.01 6.89
N SER A 22 14.99 -2.81 8.08
CA SER A 22 14.14 -1.65 8.32
C SER A 22 15.04 -0.43 8.46
N LEU A 23 14.77 0.61 7.68
CA LEU A 23 15.56 1.84 7.74
C LEU A 23 14.94 2.78 8.79
N PRO A 24 15.70 3.19 9.82
CA PRO A 24 15.21 4.09 10.83
C PRO A 24 15.03 5.50 10.26
N LYS A 25 14.16 6.31 10.88
CA LYS A 25 13.78 7.64 10.38
C LYS A 25 14.95 8.57 10.07
N HIS A 26 16.03 8.52 10.87
CA HIS A 26 17.25 9.32 10.64
C HIS A 26 18.10 8.88 9.43
N ARG A 27 17.65 7.87 8.67
CA ARG A 27 18.28 7.33 7.46
C ARG A 27 17.42 7.50 6.22
N VAL A 28 16.39 8.34 6.28
CA VAL A 28 15.45 8.58 5.20
C VAL A 28 15.32 10.09 5.01
N ASP A 29 15.32 10.56 3.77
CA ASP A 29 15.20 11.97 3.41
C ASP A 29 13.77 12.53 3.58
N VAL A 30 12.78 11.65 3.64
CA VAL A 30 11.37 11.98 3.84
C VAL A 30 10.97 11.83 5.31
N ASP A 31 10.24 12.81 5.83
CA ASP A 31 9.64 12.74 7.16
C ASP A 31 8.38 11.84 7.18
N TYR A 32 8.27 10.97 8.17
CA TYR A 32 7.10 10.12 8.40
C TYR A 32 6.91 9.79 9.89
N ASP A 33 5.70 9.34 10.22
CA ASP A 33 5.34 8.87 11.55
C ASP A 33 5.78 7.41 11.75
N GLU A 34 6.85 7.19 12.50
CA GLU A 34 7.40 5.85 12.76
C GLU A 34 6.64 5.07 13.85
N LYS A 35 5.59 5.67 14.43
CA LYS A 35 4.78 5.01 15.44
C LYS A 35 4.07 3.78 14.84
N PRO A 36 4.05 2.65 15.56
CA PRO A 36 3.18 1.53 15.25
C PRO A 36 1.74 1.99 15.02
N ILE A 37 1.10 1.42 14.00
CA ILE A 37 -0.27 1.73 13.64
C ILE A 37 -1.20 0.87 14.49
N LEU A 38 -2.12 1.52 15.21
CA LEU A 38 -3.18 0.82 15.92
C LEU A 38 -4.31 0.41 14.96
N ALA A 39 -4.93 -0.72 15.26
CA ALA A 39 -6.10 -1.18 14.53
C ALA A 39 -7.24 -0.15 14.56
N GLY A 40 -7.74 0.22 13.38
CA GLY A 40 -8.80 1.20 13.18
C GLY A 40 -8.33 2.66 13.07
N GLU A 41 -7.03 2.93 13.18
CA GLU A 41 -6.49 4.31 13.23
C GLU A 41 -6.22 4.88 11.83
N ALA A 42 -5.66 4.08 10.93
CA ALA A 42 -5.09 4.61 9.69
C ALA A 42 -5.30 3.70 8.49
N TYR A 43 -5.27 4.33 7.31
CA TYR A 43 -5.15 3.66 6.04
C TYR A 43 -3.69 3.42 5.73
N CYS A 44 -3.41 2.26 5.15
CA CYS A 44 -2.09 1.83 4.78
C CYS A 44 -1.99 1.61 3.28
N ARG A 45 -0.80 1.79 2.73
CA ARG A 45 -0.47 1.38 1.37
C ARG A 45 0.94 0.83 1.33
N ILE A 46 1.11 -0.31 0.66
CA ILE A 46 2.43 -0.91 0.45
C ILE A 46 2.91 -0.58 -0.96
N TRP A 47 4.14 -0.10 -1.05
CA TRP A 47 4.82 0.23 -2.30
C TRP A 47 6.03 -0.67 -2.50
N LEU A 48 6.26 -1.10 -3.74
CA LEU A 48 7.58 -1.50 -4.22
C LEU A 48 8.22 -0.28 -4.85
N VAL A 49 9.12 0.33 -4.09
CA VAL A 49 9.75 1.61 -4.44
C VAL A 49 10.83 1.38 -5.49
N GLU A 50 11.65 0.35 -5.30
CA GLU A 50 12.76 0.03 -6.18
C GLU A 50 12.96 -1.49 -6.23
N MET A 51 13.32 -2.01 -7.39
CA MET A 51 13.78 -3.39 -7.55
C MET A 51 15.01 -3.41 -8.45
N ARG A 52 16.03 -4.18 -8.08
CA ARG A 52 17.31 -4.19 -8.79
C ARG A 52 17.89 -5.59 -8.85
N LEU A 53 18.55 -5.91 -9.96
CA LEU A 53 19.40 -7.09 -10.11
C LEU A 53 20.86 -6.68 -9.87
N ALA A 54 21.65 -7.56 -9.25
CA ALA A 54 23.09 -7.38 -9.13
C ALA A 54 23.80 -7.34 -10.50
N LYS A 55 23.26 -8.09 -11.46
CA LYS A 55 23.73 -8.19 -12.85
C LYS A 55 22.55 -8.24 -13.79
N ASP A 56 22.60 -7.44 -14.84
CA ASP A 56 21.64 -7.35 -15.94
C ASP A 56 22.06 -8.18 -17.17
N VAL A 57 23.29 -8.69 -17.20
CA VAL A 57 23.78 -9.61 -18.23
C VAL A 57 24.39 -10.86 -17.59
N GLU A 58 23.91 -12.03 -17.99
CA GLU A 58 24.49 -13.32 -17.63
C GLU A 58 24.55 -14.20 -18.88
N TRP A 59 25.73 -14.75 -19.20
CA TRP A 59 25.94 -15.62 -20.38
C TRP A 59 25.41 -15.03 -21.70
N PHE A 60 25.76 -13.77 -21.99
CA PHE A 60 25.31 -13.02 -23.18
C PHE A 60 23.80 -12.82 -23.31
N LYS A 61 23.02 -13.18 -22.29
CA LYS A 61 21.57 -12.89 -22.23
C LYS A 61 21.35 -11.67 -21.35
N GLN A 62 20.71 -10.64 -21.91
CA GLN A 62 20.18 -9.53 -21.14
C GLN A 62 19.02 -10.02 -20.27
N ARG A 63 18.95 -9.53 -19.05
CA ARG A 63 17.93 -9.89 -18.07
C ARG A 63 17.40 -8.64 -17.39
N TYR A 64 16.13 -8.67 -17.01
CA TYR A 64 15.47 -7.56 -16.33
C TYR A 64 14.73 -8.05 -15.07
N PRO A 65 14.58 -7.17 -14.06
CA PRO A 65 13.89 -7.52 -12.82
C PRO A 65 12.38 -7.54 -13.02
N VAL A 66 11.75 -8.55 -12.43
CA VAL A 66 10.30 -8.63 -12.24
C VAL A 66 10.03 -9.05 -10.80
N VAL A 67 9.09 -8.38 -10.14
CA VAL A 67 8.66 -8.74 -8.79
C VAL A 67 7.23 -9.26 -8.81
N HIS A 68 7.04 -10.48 -8.35
CA HIS A 68 5.73 -10.99 -7.97
C HIS A 68 5.53 -10.73 -6.48
N ALA A 69 4.41 -10.15 -6.10
CA ALA A 69 4.05 -9.93 -4.71
C ALA A 69 2.60 -10.34 -4.43
N ALA A 70 2.34 -10.73 -3.20
CA ALA A 70 1.01 -10.98 -2.68
C ALA A 70 0.91 -10.38 -1.27
N VAL A 71 -0.09 -9.53 -1.06
CA VAL A 71 -0.39 -8.96 0.26
C VAL A 71 -1.64 -9.61 0.80
N ARG A 72 -1.54 -10.32 1.91
CA ARG A 72 -2.68 -10.91 2.61
C ARG A 72 -3.05 -10.04 3.81
N LEU A 73 -4.33 -9.72 3.95
CA LEU A 73 -4.84 -8.89 5.05
C LEU A 73 -6.29 -9.26 5.39
N ASN A 74 -6.80 -8.79 6.53
CA ASN A 74 -8.21 -8.92 6.85
C ASN A 74 -9.01 -7.73 6.28
N HIS A 75 -10.06 -8.02 5.53
CA HIS A 75 -11.04 -7.03 5.06
C HIS A 75 -12.46 -7.51 5.36
N GLY A 76 -13.20 -6.74 6.16
CA GLY A 76 -14.60 -7.05 6.49
C GLY A 76 -14.84 -8.44 7.09
N GLY A 77 -13.90 -8.96 7.90
CA GLY A 77 -14.02 -10.26 8.56
C GLY A 77 -13.38 -11.41 7.79
N LYS A 78 -12.88 -11.15 6.58
CA LYS A 78 -12.37 -12.17 5.68
C LYS A 78 -10.89 -11.93 5.39
N SER A 79 -10.12 -13.02 5.38
CA SER A 79 -8.76 -12.99 4.86
C SER A 79 -8.81 -12.84 3.34
N VAL A 80 -8.15 -11.82 2.82
CA VAL A 80 -8.10 -11.50 1.38
C VAL A 80 -6.65 -11.41 0.95
N ILE A 81 -6.40 -11.74 -0.32
CA ILE A 81 -5.06 -11.67 -0.92
C ILE A 81 -5.12 -10.64 -2.05
N ILE A 82 -4.14 -9.75 -2.11
CA ILE A 82 -3.96 -8.77 -3.18
C ILE A 82 -2.70 -9.19 -3.94
N PRO A 83 -2.84 -9.91 -5.06
CA PRO A 83 -1.71 -10.26 -5.91
C PRO A 83 -1.25 -9.04 -6.73
N TYR A 84 0.04 -8.97 -7.00
CA TYR A 84 0.65 -7.91 -7.79
C TYR A 84 1.84 -8.44 -8.59
N LEU A 85 2.02 -7.90 -9.81
CA LEU A 85 3.22 -8.11 -10.60
C LEU A 85 3.79 -6.74 -11.04
N ALA A 86 5.02 -6.46 -10.62
CA ALA A 86 5.80 -5.32 -11.11
C ALA A 86 6.68 -5.78 -12.29
N ALA A 87 6.38 -5.24 -13.48
CA ALA A 87 7.09 -5.51 -14.73
C ALA A 87 7.04 -4.26 -15.64
N PRO A 88 7.87 -4.19 -16.72
CA PRO A 88 7.95 -3.03 -17.61
C PRO A 88 6.67 -2.64 -18.39
N GLY A 89 5.54 -3.35 -18.20
CA GLY A 89 4.19 -2.89 -18.55
C GLY A 89 4.01 -2.58 -20.03
N GLN A 90 3.41 -1.42 -20.35
CA GLN A 90 3.12 -1.05 -21.76
C GLN A 90 4.37 -0.70 -22.57
N LEU A 91 5.50 -0.37 -21.92
CA LEU A 91 6.75 -0.06 -22.62
C LEU A 91 7.32 -1.29 -23.34
N GLU A 92 6.92 -2.50 -22.92
CA GLU A 92 7.37 -3.74 -23.55
C GLU A 92 6.91 -3.87 -25.00
N LYS A 93 5.77 -3.28 -25.35
CA LYS A 93 5.26 -3.28 -26.74
C LYS A 93 6.08 -2.40 -27.66
N SER A 94 6.78 -1.41 -27.12
CA SER A 94 7.53 -0.41 -27.89
C SER A 94 9.04 -0.64 -27.84
N VAL A 95 9.53 -1.37 -26.82
CA VAL A 95 10.96 -1.52 -26.54
C VAL A 95 11.34 -2.96 -26.14
N ALA A 96 10.70 -3.96 -26.77
CA ALA A 96 10.89 -5.39 -26.46
C ALA A 96 12.38 -5.82 -26.41
N ASP A 97 13.22 -5.28 -27.29
CA ASP A 97 14.64 -5.65 -27.34
C ASP A 97 15.52 -4.95 -26.28
N ASN A 98 14.98 -4.02 -25.48
CA ASN A 98 15.74 -3.28 -24.46
C ASN A 98 15.00 -3.19 -23.11
N LEU A 99 14.31 -4.26 -22.70
CA LEU A 99 13.63 -4.32 -21.39
C LEU A 99 14.60 -4.22 -20.19
N ASP A 100 15.86 -4.57 -20.41
CA ASP A 100 16.96 -4.35 -19.46
C ASP A 100 17.26 -2.87 -19.20
N LYS A 101 16.78 -1.96 -20.07
CA LYS A 101 17.01 -0.52 -19.98
C LYS A 101 15.75 0.26 -19.60
N VAL A 102 14.88 -0.35 -18.79
CA VAL A 102 13.68 0.30 -18.25
C VAL A 102 13.85 0.58 -16.77
N ILE A 103 13.71 1.85 -16.38
CA ILE A 103 13.66 2.24 -14.97
C ILE A 103 12.26 1.94 -14.45
N GLN A 104 12.19 1.05 -13.47
CA GLN A 104 10.96 0.54 -12.86
C GLN A 104 10.94 0.92 -11.38
N CYS A 105 10.10 1.88 -11.00
CA CYS A 105 10.04 2.38 -9.61
C CYS A 105 8.61 2.75 -9.19
N ASN A 106 8.40 2.82 -7.87
CA ASN A 106 7.18 3.32 -7.23
C ASN A 106 5.87 2.60 -7.65
N TYR A 107 5.88 1.27 -7.65
CA TYR A 107 4.69 0.46 -7.87
C TYR A 107 3.84 0.38 -6.59
N PRO A 108 2.57 0.84 -6.59
CA PRO A 108 1.66 0.62 -5.48
C PRO A 108 1.23 -0.85 -5.49
N LEU A 109 1.79 -1.68 -4.60
CA LEU A 109 1.45 -3.09 -4.50
C LEU A 109 0.01 -3.31 -4.03
N THR A 110 -0.52 -2.35 -3.27
CA THR A 110 -1.91 -2.34 -2.81
C THR A 110 -2.57 -1.01 -3.16
N SER A 111 -3.90 -1.01 -3.27
CA SER A 111 -4.67 0.22 -3.08
C SER A 111 -4.54 0.70 -1.63
N SER A 112 -5.10 1.88 -1.31
CA SER A 112 -5.20 2.31 0.08
C SER A 112 -6.17 1.38 0.80
N PHE A 113 -5.73 0.72 1.87
CA PHE A 113 -6.57 -0.19 2.65
C PHE A 113 -6.67 0.27 4.10
N PRO A 114 -7.86 0.20 4.71
CA PRO A 114 -8.01 0.50 6.13
C PRO A 114 -7.43 -0.64 6.97
N PHE A 115 -6.51 -0.33 7.89
CA PHE A 115 -6.00 -1.33 8.83
C PHE A 115 -6.90 -1.37 10.06
N ASN A 116 -8.02 -2.11 9.96
CA ASN A 116 -9.05 -2.13 11.01
C ASN A 116 -8.79 -3.13 12.14
N TYR A 117 -8.04 -4.22 11.86
CA TYR A 117 -7.57 -5.24 12.82
C TYR A 117 -6.77 -6.34 12.08
N GLY A 118 -6.11 -7.21 12.85
CA GLY A 118 -5.50 -8.44 12.34
C GLY A 118 -4.05 -8.27 11.86
N LEU A 119 -3.65 -9.12 10.93
CA LEU A 119 -2.28 -9.18 10.40
C LEU A 119 -2.26 -8.69 8.95
N VAL A 120 -1.12 -8.11 8.56
CA VAL A 120 -0.79 -7.84 7.16
C VAL A 120 0.42 -8.68 6.81
N GLU A 121 0.30 -9.57 5.84
CA GLU A 121 1.40 -10.42 5.36
C GLU A 121 1.79 -9.97 3.96
N LEU A 122 3.08 -9.72 3.75
CA LEU A 122 3.67 -9.42 2.46
C LEU A 122 4.56 -10.60 2.05
N GLN A 123 4.24 -11.22 0.92
CA GLN A 123 5.09 -12.16 0.23
C GLN A 123 5.56 -11.52 -1.08
N ALA A 124 6.85 -11.57 -1.38
CA ALA A 124 7.42 -11.03 -2.60
C ALA A 124 8.56 -11.92 -3.12
N GLY A 125 8.66 -12.09 -4.43
CA GLY A 125 9.73 -12.78 -5.12
C GLY A 125 10.30 -11.89 -6.22
N LEU A 126 11.59 -11.60 -6.15
CA LEU A 126 12.36 -10.97 -7.21
C LEU A 126 12.84 -12.05 -8.18
N PHE A 127 12.44 -11.91 -9.44
CA PHE A 127 12.83 -12.77 -10.53
C PHE A 127 13.71 -12.00 -11.51
N SER A 128 14.70 -12.71 -12.03
CA SER A 128 15.46 -12.28 -13.19
C SER A 128 14.91 -13.03 -14.40
N ILE A 129 14.47 -12.30 -15.43
CA ILE A 129 13.87 -12.87 -16.65
C ILE A 129 14.80 -12.58 -17.84
N ALA A 130 15.11 -13.60 -18.65
CA ALA A 130 15.89 -13.42 -19.87
C ALA A 130 15.06 -12.71 -20.95
N ASN A 131 15.64 -11.72 -21.62
CA ASN A 131 14.99 -11.06 -22.75
C ASN A 131 14.94 -12.01 -23.96
N ASN A 132 13.82 -12.73 -24.14
CA ASN A 132 13.58 -13.64 -25.27
C ASN A 132 12.10 -13.68 -25.69
N ASP A 133 11.83 -14.25 -26.88
CA ASP A 133 10.50 -14.28 -27.51
C ASP A 133 9.38 -15.00 -26.71
N SER A 134 9.72 -15.75 -25.65
CA SER A 134 8.73 -16.49 -24.85
C SER A 134 7.88 -15.59 -23.94
N ILE A 135 8.31 -14.33 -23.76
CA ILE A 135 7.65 -13.31 -22.96
C ILE A 135 6.35 -12.79 -23.62
N GLY A 136 6.16 -12.96 -24.94
CA GLY A 136 4.94 -12.49 -25.62
C GLY A 136 3.63 -13.05 -25.04
N LYS A 137 3.65 -14.28 -24.49
CA LYS A 137 2.50 -14.87 -23.77
C LYS A 137 2.33 -14.31 -22.36
N PHE A 138 3.44 -13.96 -21.70
CA PHE A 138 3.48 -13.29 -20.41
C PHE A 138 2.81 -11.91 -20.46
N ILE A 139 3.10 -11.17 -21.51
CA ILE A 139 2.63 -9.81 -21.72
C ILE A 139 1.14 -9.77 -22.09
N LYS A 140 0.67 -10.69 -22.93
CA LYS A 140 -0.74 -10.72 -23.37
C LYS A 140 -1.70 -11.00 -22.20
N THR A 141 -1.26 -11.80 -21.22
CA THR A 141 -2.00 -12.06 -20.00
C THR A 141 -1.90 -10.86 -19.03
N MET A 142 -0.72 -10.22 -18.93
CA MET A 142 -0.49 -9.04 -18.07
C MET A 142 -1.18 -7.75 -18.51
N GLY A 143 -1.33 -7.50 -19.81
CA GLY A 143 -2.10 -6.36 -20.32
C GLY A 143 -3.53 -6.34 -19.79
N ARG A 144 -4.14 -7.52 -19.59
CA ARG A 144 -5.48 -7.66 -19.01
C ARG A 144 -5.51 -7.36 -17.50
N PHE A 145 -4.40 -7.50 -16.78
CA PHE A 145 -4.37 -7.33 -15.32
C PHE A 145 -4.03 -5.91 -14.88
N SER A 146 -3.21 -5.19 -15.66
CA SER A 146 -2.86 -3.78 -15.39
C SER A 146 -4.06 -2.82 -15.45
N GLU A 147 -5.14 -3.20 -16.15
CA GLU A 147 -6.38 -2.42 -16.27
C GLU A 147 -7.19 -2.39 -14.95
N PHE A 148 -6.93 -3.30 -14.01
CA PHE A 148 -7.74 -3.48 -12.79
C PHE A 148 -7.11 -2.90 -11.51
N LEU A 149 -5.85 -2.46 -11.55
CA LEU A 149 -5.12 -1.94 -10.39
C LEU A 149 -5.35 -0.46 -10.02
N PRO A 150 -5.90 0.45 -10.85
CA PRO A 150 -6.14 1.82 -10.41
C PRO A 150 -7.40 1.97 -9.53
N VAL A 151 -8.09 0.87 -9.17
CA VAL A 151 -9.34 0.97 -8.41
C VAL A 151 -9.03 1.35 -6.95
N PRO A 152 -9.54 2.50 -6.47
CA PRO A 152 -9.23 3.00 -5.13
C PRO A 152 -9.84 2.17 -4.00
N GLU A 153 -10.98 1.53 -4.27
CA GLU A 153 -11.78 0.75 -3.31
C GLU A 153 -11.28 -0.69 -3.22
N LEU A 154 -10.80 -1.09 -2.03
CA LEU A 154 -10.25 -2.42 -1.80
C LEU A 154 -11.28 -3.53 -2.04
N SER A 155 -12.55 -3.32 -1.63
CA SER A 155 -13.65 -4.26 -1.89
C SER A 155 -13.81 -4.64 -3.37
N SER A 156 -13.46 -3.73 -4.29
CA SER A 156 -13.52 -3.98 -5.73
C SER A 156 -12.33 -4.82 -6.23
N VAL A 157 -11.15 -4.65 -5.63
CA VAL A 157 -9.93 -5.42 -5.96
C VAL A 157 -10.05 -6.87 -5.50
N ILE A 158 -10.65 -7.12 -4.32
CA ILE A 158 -10.76 -8.46 -3.73
C ILE A 158 -11.50 -9.45 -4.64
N LYS A 159 -12.56 -8.99 -5.33
CA LYS A 159 -13.34 -9.84 -6.24
C LYS A 159 -12.53 -10.37 -7.43
N LEU A 160 -11.42 -9.72 -7.74
CA LEU A 160 -10.55 -10.04 -8.87
C LEU A 160 -9.29 -10.83 -8.43
N ALA A 161 -9.04 -10.95 -7.12
CA ALA A 161 -7.80 -11.49 -6.59
C ALA A 161 -7.51 -12.94 -7.00
N GLU A 162 -8.50 -13.84 -6.89
CA GLU A 162 -8.24 -15.27 -7.11
C GLU A 162 -7.94 -15.60 -8.59
N PRO A 163 -8.69 -15.07 -9.59
CA PRO A 163 -8.32 -15.22 -11.00
C PRO A 163 -6.95 -14.61 -11.33
N ILE A 164 -6.60 -13.47 -10.72
CA ILE A 164 -5.29 -12.83 -10.94
C ILE A 164 -4.18 -13.71 -10.37
N TYR A 165 -4.35 -14.23 -9.16
CA TYR A 165 -3.36 -15.07 -8.50
C TYR A 165 -3.06 -16.34 -9.31
N ARG A 166 -4.10 -17.06 -9.77
CA ARG A 166 -3.93 -18.22 -10.65
C ARG A 166 -3.27 -17.86 -11.98
N GLY A 167 -3.68 -16.72 -12.57
CA GLY A 167 -3.07 -16.22 -13.80
C GLY A 167 -1.59 -15.87 -13.65
N ILE A 168 -1.14 -15.45 -12.47
CA ILE A 168 0.28 -15.25 -12.19
C ILE A 168 1.00 -16.58 -11.94
N GLU A 169 0.40 -17.54 -11.22
CA GLU A 169 1.00 -18.87 -11.01
C GLU A 169 1.21 -19.62 -12.33
N ASP A 170 0.18 -19.72 -13.17
CA ASP A 170 0.27 -20.34 -14.50
C ASP A 170 1.36 -19.69 -15.37
N LEU A 171 1.58 -18.39 -15.14
CA LEU A 171 2.53 -17.60 -15.90
C LEU A 171 3.96 -17.78 -15.43
N LEU A 172 4.14 -17.86 -14.11
CA LEU A 172 5.40 -18.17 -13.50
C LEU A 172 5.90 -19.54 -14.00
N ASP A 173 5.05 -20.49 -14.35
CA ASP A 173 5.51 -21.78 -14.89
C ASP A 173 6.02 -21.75 -16.35
N ILE A 174 6.03 -20.58 -17.01
CA ILE A 174 6.41 -20.44 -18.43
C ILE A 174 7.70 -19.62 -18.57
N GLY A 175 8.75 -20.21 -19.17
CA GLY A 175 9.97 -19.52 -19.62
C GLY A 175 11.21 -19.66 -18.73
N GLU A 176 12.34 -19.09 -19.18
CA GLU A 176 13.63 -19.16 -18.48
C GLU A 176 13.75 -18.06 -17.41
N ARG A 177 13.10 -18.28 -16.26
CA ARG A 177 13.16 -17.41 -15.09
C ARG A 177 14.08 -17.96 -14.01
N ARG A 178 14.62 -17.06 -13.19
CA ARG A 178 15.40 -17.39 -12.00
C ARG A 178 14.87 -16.59 -10.82
N LEU A 179 14.50 -17.26 -9.73
CA LEU A 179 14.25 -16.60 -8.47
C LEU A 179 15.59 -16.11 -7.90
N GLU A 180 15.72 -14.80 -7.73
CA GLU A 180 16.91 -14.18 -7.16
C GLU A 180 16.76 -14.00 -5.65
N LEU A 181 15.59 -13.54 -5.19
CA LEU A 181 15.34 -13.25 -3.79
C LEU A 181 13.85 -13.47 -3.45
N GLY A 182 13.59 -14.31 -2.45
CA GLY A 182 12.28 -14.45 -1.82
C GLY A 182 12.23 -13.67 -0.51
N TYR A 183 11.10 -13.02 -0.27
CA TYR A 183 10.84 -12.29 0.97
C TYR A 183 9.41 -12.59 1.44
N GLN A 184 9.26 -12.86 2.73
CA GLN A 184 7.96 -13.03 3.37
C GLN A 184 8.02 -12.42 4.76
N GLN A 185 7.02 -11.60 5.10
CA GLN A 185 6.93 -10.91 6.37
C GLN A 185 5.49 -10.74 6.79
N THR A 186 5.22 -10.99 8.06
CA THR A 186 3.95 -10.68 8.70
C THR A 186 4.14 -9.48 9.63
N PHE A 187 3.24 -8.52 9.51
CA PHE A 187 3.13 -7.34 10.36
C PHE A 187 1.91 -7.48 11.27
N SER A 188 2.09 -7.19 12.55
CA SER A 188 1.01 -7.15 13.54
C SER A 188 0.59 -5.71 13.86
N GLU A 189 -0.53 -5.54 14.55
CA GLU A 189 -0.83 -4.26 15.20
C GLU A 189 0.20 -3.93 16.31
N ALA A 190 0.16 -2.69 16.80
CA ALA A 190 0.89 -2.31 18.01
C ALA A 190 0.49 -3.25 19.17
N ASP A 191 1.46 -3.66 19.99
CA ASP A 191 1.27 -4.56 21.14
C ASP A 191 0.77 -5.99 20.82
N GLY A 192 0.69 -6.37 19.53
CA GLY A 192 0.31 -7.72 19.08
C GLY A 192 1.32 -8.85 19.36
N GLY A 193 2.22 -8.67 20.33
CA GLY A 193 3.16 -9.69 20.82
C GLY A 193 4.43 -9.93 20.00
N GLY A 194 4.58 -9.33 18.81
CA GLY A 194 5.76 -9.44 17.94
C GLY A 194 6.57 -8.14 17.83
N SER A 195 7.84 -8.24 17.42
CA SER A 195 8.72 -7.08 17.17
C SER A 195 8.50 -6.40 15.81
N ASN A 196 7.57 -6.92 14.99
CA ASN A 196 7.30 -6.47 13.63
C ASN A 196 5.92 -5.81 13.53
N SER A 197 5.71 -4.73 14.26
CA SER A 197 4.47 -3.95 14.15
C SER A 197 4.39 -3.25 12.79
N LEU A 198 3.18 -3.15 12.24
CA LEU A 198 2.89 -2.35 11.06
C LEU A 198 3.13 -0.88 11.38
N LYS A 199 4.04 -0.23 10.66
CA LYS A 199 4.40 1.18 10.83
C LYS A 199 4.83 1.78 9.51
N ALA A 200 4.68 3.09 9.36
CA ALA A 200 5.18 3.76 8.17
C ALA A 200 6.72 3.71 8.12
N GLY A 201 7.26 3.72 6.90
CA GLY A 201 8.69 3.76 6.66
C GLY A 201 9.15 2.80 5.57
N TYR A 202 10.47 2.69 5.44
CA TYR A 202 11.12 1.89 4.41
C TYR A 202 11.74 0.63 4.97
N PHE A 203 11.72 -0.43 4.17
CA PHE A 203 12.48 -1.64 4.44
C PHE A 203 12.97 -2.27 3.15
N ALA A 204 14.15 -2.87 3.20
CA ALA A 204 14.77 -3.50 2.04
C ALA A 204 15.02 -4.99 2.33
N ALA A 205 14.70 -5.84 1.36
CA ALA A 205 15.19 -7.20 1.27
C ALA A 205 16.38 -7.19 0.31
N ILE A 206 17.58 -7.54 0.78
CA ILE A 206 18.81 -7.48 -0.01
C ILE A 206 19.43 -8.88 -0.06
N LEU A 207 19.78 -9.35 -1.26
CA LEU A 207 20.51 -10.59 -1.46
C LEU A 207 21.99 -10.38 -1.08
N ALA A 208 22.25 -10.29 0.22
CA ALA A 208 23.58 -10.17 0.80
C ALA A 208 23.66 -11.01 2.08
N GLN A 209 24.83 -11.61 2.31
CA GLN A 209 25.11 -12.25 3.59
C GLN A 209 25.18 -11.19 4.70
N ASP A 210 24.71 -11.53 5.91
CA ASP A 210 24.57 -10.62 7.05
C ASP A 210 25.80 -9.74 7.35
N ASN A 211 27.01 -10.19 7.02
CA ASN A 211 28.27 -9.50 7.29
C ASN A 211 28.81 -8.64 6.13
N LYS A 212 28.15 -8.67 4.96
CA LYS A 212 28.64 -7.96 3.76
C LYS A 212 28.14 -6.53 3.63
N ILE A 213 27.04 -6.20 4.31
CA ILE A 213 26.46 -4.86 4.27
C ILE A 213 26.41 -4.32 5.70
N ASN A 214 27.07 -3.19 5.91
CA ASN A 214 26.89 -2.43 7.14
C ASN A 214 25.54 -1.70 7.08
N SER A 215 24.57 -2.16 7.86
CA SER A 215 23.24 -1.54 7.95
C SER A 215 23.28 -0.08 8.37
N ASP A 216 24.32 0.30 9.13
CA ASP A 216 24.51 1.68 9.60
C ASP A 216 25.02 2.60 8.49
N ASN A 217 25.20 2.10 7.26
CA ASN A 217 25.48 2.93 6.10
C ASN A 217 24.31 2.97 5.13
N LEU A 218 23.29 2.14 5.31
CA LEU A 218 22.12 2.13 4.43
C LEU A 218 21.26 3.37 4.69
N CYS A 219 20.81 4.01 3.63
CA CYS A 219 19.90 5.13 3.68
C CYS A 219 18.99 5.19 2.46
N ILE A 220 17.89 5.93 2.57
CA ILE A 220 17.00 6.25 1.45
C ILE A 220 17.19 7.71 1.08
N VAL A 221 17.46 7.94 -0.20
CA VAL A 221 17.51 9.26 -0.82
C VAL A 221 16.67 9.22 -2.07
N LYS A 222 15.61 10.04 -2.14
CA LYS A 222 14.69 10.18 -3.26
C LYS A 222 14.14 8.83 -3.73
N ASP A 223 13.55 8.09 -2.80
CA ASP A 223 12.97 6.77 -3.07
C ASP A 223 14.00 5.76 -3.66
N SER A 224 15.29 5.93 -3.40
CA SER A 224 16.34 4.99 -3.85
C SER A 224 17.17 4.49 -2.67
N LEU A 225 17.54 3.21 -2.70
CA LEU A 225 18.40 2.60 -1.69
C LEU A 225 19.86 2.98 -1.93
N CYS A 226 20.46 3.63 -0.94
CA CYS A 226 21.80 4.21 -1.02
C CYS A 226 22.69 3.78 0.15
N LEU A 227 24.00 4.02 -0.02
CA LEU A 227 25.00 4.03 1.02
C LEU A 227 25.41 5.47 1.32
N GLY A 228 25.38 5.87 2.58
CA GLY A 228 25.71 7.23 3.00
C GLY A 228 25.82 7.43 4.50
N SER A 229 26.27 8.62 4.89
CA SER A 229 26.32 9.08 6.27
C SER A 229 24.91 9.14 6.89
N PRO A 230 24.76 9.06 8.22
CA PRO A 230 23.47 9.34 8.87
C PRO A 230 23.07 10.81 8.69
N GLY A 231 21.77 11.08 8.61
CA GLY A 231 21.23 12.43 8.66
C GLY A 231 19.97 12.62 7.81
N THR A 232 19.40 13.81 7.90
CA THR A 232 18.25 14.27 7.09
C THR A 232 18.54 15.63 6.43
N THR A 233 19.82 15.98 6.32
CA THR A 233 20.25 17.30 5.82
C THR A 233 20.52 17.27 4.32
N LYS A 234 20.67 18.45 3.69
CA LYS A 234 21.08 18.52 2.28
C LYS A 234 22.44 17.84 1.99
N ILE A 235 23.29 17.70 3.01
CA ILE A 235 24.56 16.96 2.91
C ILE A 235 24.29 15.47 2.79
N PHE A 236 23.35 14.95 3.57
CA PHE A 236 22.89 13.56 3.50
C PHE A 236 22.37 13.18 2.10
N GLU A 237 21.54 14.05 1.50
CA GLU A 237 21.05 13.82 0.13
C GLU A 237 22.18 13.79 -0.91
N ARG A 238 23.22 14.61 -0.74
CA ARG A 238 24.34 14.71 -1.68
C ARG A 238 25.34 13.55 -1.55
N ASP A 239 25.54 13.08 -0.32
CA ASP A 239 26.54 12.06 -0.01
C ASP A 239 26.03 10.63 -0.28
N GLY A 240 24.71 10.46 -0.43
CA GLY A 240 24.08 9.20 -0.78
C GLY A 240 24.53 8.67 -2.15
N LYS A 241 25.10 7.46 -2.16
CA LYS A 241 25.48 6.76 -3.39
C LYS A 241 24.57 5.55 -3.58
N PRO A 242 24.02 5.30 -4.79
CA PRO A 242 23.18 4.13 -5.04
C PRO A 242 23.86 2.83 -4.60
N LEU A 243 23.07 1.91 -4.04
CA LEU A 243 23.57 0.58 -3.71
C LEU A 243 23.81 -0.21 -5.00
N GLU A 244 25.05 -0.67 -5.19
CA GLU A 244 25.46 -1.43 -6.38
C GLU A 244 25.96 -2.84 -6.01
N GLY A 245 25.88 -3.76 -6.98
CA GLY A 245 26.40 -5.12 -6.85
C GLY A 245 25.49 -6.10 -6.10
N TYR A 246 24.26 -5.69 -5.75
CA TYR A 246 23.29 -6.52 -5.04
C TYR A 246 21.96 -6.58 -5.77
N SER A 247 21.31 -7.74 -5.69
CA SER A 247 19.90 -7.86 -6.05
C SER A 247 19.06 -7.50 -4.83
N TYR A 248 18.07 -6.63 -4.97
CA TYR A 248 17.23 -6.20 -3.84
C TYR A 248 15.83 -5.76 -4.26
N MET A 249 14.96 -5.72 -3.26
CA MET A 249 13.64 -5.09 -3.31
C MET A 249 13.55 -4.06 -2.18
N LEU A 250 13.23 -2.81 -2.50
CA LEU A 250 12.95 -1.75 -1.55
C LEU A 250 11.44 -1.54 -1.48
N PHE A 251 10.90 -1.58 -0.26
CA PHE A 251 9.49 -1.38 0.01
C PHE A 251 9.27 -0.16 0.90
N ARG A 252 8.08 0.42 0.79
CA ARG A 252 7.60 1.49 1.68
C ARG A 252 6.19 1.17 2.15
N ILE A 253 5.96 1.31 3.46
CA ILE A 253 4.62 1.39 4.04
C ILE A 253 4.30 2.87 4.22
N GLU A 254 3.21 3.28 3.59
CA GLU A 254 2.63 4.61 3.74
C GLU A 254 1.47 4.55 4.73
N LYS A 255 1.39 5.52 5.65
CA LYS A 255 0.29 5.71 6.61
C LYS A 255 -0.48 6.98 6.24
N ARG A 256 -1.81 6.91 6.15
CA ARG A 256 -2.70 8.06 5.99
C ARG A 256 -3.80 8.06 7.05
N PRO A 257 -4.11 9.21 7.67
CA PRO A 257 -5.16 9.28 8.67
C PRO A 257 -6.57 9.29 8.07
N THR A 258 -6.74 9.76 6.83
CA THR A 258 -8.05 9.94 6.19
C THR A 258 -8.05 9.46 4.74
N GLN A 259 -9.25 9.13 4.23
CA GLN A 259 -9.54 8.80 2.84
C GLN A 259 -10.69 9.70 2.35
N ASP A 260 -10.70 9.99 1.05
CA ASP A 260 -11.79 10.74 0.42
C ASP A 260 -12.89 9.79 -0.07
N TRP A 261 -14.15 10.16 0.17
CA TRP A 261 -15.32 9.31 -0.10
C TRP A 261 -15.58 9.13 -1.60
N GLU A 262 -15.06 10.03 -2.43
CA GLU A 262 -15.14 10.02 -3.90
C GLU A 262 -14.46 8.80 -4.53
N TYR A 263 -13.58 8.16 -3.75
CA TYR A 263 -12.86 6.93 -4.11
C TYR A 263 -13.59 5.65 -3.68
N LEU A 264 -14.67 5.76 -2.90
CA LEU A 264 -15.45 4.64 -2.38
C LEU A 264 -16.78 4.56 -3.14
N THR A 265 -16.87 3.67 -4.13
CA THR A 265 -18.00 3.63 -5.09
C THR A 265 -19.35 3.60 -4.39
N SER A 266 -19.50 2.72 -3.40
CA SER A 266 -20.73 2.55 -2.62
C SER A 266 -21.20 3.82 -1.91
N ILE A 267 -20.26 4.59 -1.33
CA ILE A 267 -20.55 5.85 -0.65
C ILE A 267 -20.75 6.97 -1.66
N LYS A 268 -19.88 7.05 -2.68
CA LYS A 268 -19.96 8.04 -3.76
C LYS A 268 -21.31 8.04 -4.46
N GLU A 269 -21.84 6.88 -4.79
CA GLU A 269 -23.16 6.77 -5.44
C GLU A 269 -24.29 7.32 -4.56
N LEU A 270 -24.24 7.08 -3.25
CA LEU A 270 -25.20 7.64 -2.29
C LEU A 270 -25.07 9.16 -2.19
N VAL A 271 -23.84 9.67 -2.14
CA VAL A 271 -23.58 11.13 -2.10
C VAL A 271 -24.02 11.80 -3.40
N ASN A 272 -23.79 11.19 -4.56
CA ASN A 272 -24.27 11.72 -5.84
C ASN A 272 -25.81 11.82 -5.88
N LYS A 273 -26.53 10.80 -5.40
CA LYS A 273 -28.00 10.85 -5.29
C LYS A 273 -28.47 11.93 -4.32
N ALA A 274 -27.75 12.11 -3.21
CA ALA A 274 -28.03 13.18 -2.27
C ALA A 274 -27.81 14.57 -2.91
N GLN A 275 -26.72 14.73 -3.66
CA GLN A 275 -26.41 15.95 -4.42
C GLN A 275 -27.52 16.27 -5.43
N GLU A 276 -27.95 15.29 -6.25
CA GLU A 276 -29.08 15.47 -7.18
C GLU A 276 -30.34 15.95 -6.46
N ALA A 277 -30.66 15.34 -5.32
CA ALA A 277 -31.82 15.74 -4.51
C ALA A 277 -31.67 17.15 -3.90
N VAL A 278 -30.45 17.58 -3.54
CA VAL A 278 -30.18 18.97 -3.12
C VAL A 278 -30.44 19.93 -4.27
N LEU A 279 -29.93 19.64 -5.46
CA LEU A 279 -30.11 20.47 -6.66
C LEU A 279 -31.58 20.57 -7.09
N ASP A 280 -32.35 19.49 -6.90
CA ASP A 280 -33.81 19.44 -7.13
C ASP A 280 -34.64 20.14 -6.02
N GLY A 281 -34.01 20.67 -4.97
CA GLY A 281 -34.69 21.29 -3.83
C GLY A 281 -35.41 20.30 -2.89
N LYS A 282 -35.12 19.00 -3.00
CA LYS A 282 -35.73 17.91 -2.20
C LYS A 282 -35.00 17.74 -0.85
N TYR A 283 -34.86 18.82 -0.10
CA TYR A 283 -34.02 18.86 1.12
C TYR A 283 -34.47 17.89 2.22
N GLU A 284 -35.79 17.70 2.41
CA GLU A 284 -36.28 16.76 3.42
C GLU A 284 -35.89 15.32 3.09
N VAL A 285 -35.95 14.92 1.81
CA VAL A 285 -35.49 13.60 1.36
C VAL A 285 -34.00 13.41 1.69
N VAL A 286 -33.18 14.45 1.49
CA VAL A 286 -31.76 14.40 1.82
C VAL A 286 -31.56 14.19 3.33
N LYS A 287 -32.29 14.94 4.16
CA LYS A 287 -32.16 14.89 5.63
C LYS A 287 -32.68 13.59 6.23
N THR A 288 -33.81 13.07 5.76
CA THR A 288 -34.48 11.93 6.39
C THR A 288 -34.11 10.59 5.78
N ILE A 289 -33.59 10.57 4.53
CA ILE A 289 -33.27 9.32 3.82
C ILE A 289 -31.79 9.24 3.50
N PHE A 290 -31.26 10.17 2.70
CA PHE A 290 -29.90 10.03 2.18
C PHE A 290 -28.83 10.18 3.25
N LEU A 291 -28.90 11.20 4.11
CA LEU A 291 -27.92 11.40 5.18
C LEU A 291 -27.85 10.21 6.16
N PRO A 292 -28.97 9.70 6.72
CA PRO A 292 -28.94 8.49 7.53
C PRO A 292 -28.35 7.27 6.81
N THR A 293 -28.68 7.11 5.52
CA THR A 293 -28.21 5.98 4.70
C THR A 293 -26.70 6.08 4.43
N ILE A 294 -26.19 7.28 4.14
CA ILE A 294 -24.76 7.56 3.98
C ILE A 294 -24.02 7.28 5.30
N LYS A 295 -24.53 7.80 6.42
CA LYS A 295 -23.96 7.55 7.76
C LYS A 295 -23.87 6.05 8.04
N ALA A 296 -24.97 5.31 7.86
CA ALA A 296 -24.99 3.87 8.04
C ALA A 296 -23.98 3.15 7.14
N SER A 297 -23.92 3.53 5.85
CA SER A 297 -22.97 2.96 4.89
C SER A 297 -21.51 3.19 5.30
N ILE A 298 -21.15 4.38 5.78
CA ILE A 298 -19.80 4.69 6.26
C ILE A 298 -19.43 3.86 7.49
N TYR A 299 -20.34 3.78 8.47
CA TYR A 299 -20.08 3.05 9.72
C TYR A 299 -20.01 1.53 9.54
N GLN A 300 -20.70 1.00 8.53
CA GLN A 300 -20.68 -0.42 8.19
C GLN A 300 -19.61 -0.77 7.15
N SER A 301 -19.01 0.23 6.49
CA SER A 301 -18.05 -0.01 5.44
C SER A 301 -16.76 -0.64 5.98
N PRO A 302 -16.29 -1.77 5.40
CA PRO A 302 -14.98 -2.31 5.68
C PRO A 302 -13.87 -1.47 5.04
N ASP A 303 -14.19 -0.59 4.08
CA ASP A 303 -13.24 0.27 3.35
C ASP A 303 -12.96 1.60 4.09
N VAL A 304 -13.55 1.83 5.27
CA VAL A 304 -13.34 3.04 6.10
C VAL A 304 -12.74 2.65 7.45
N THR A 305 -11.71 3.37 7.90
CA THR A 305 -11.13 3.14 9.23
C THR A 305 -12.08 3.62 10.32
N LYS A 306 -12.06 2.97 11.49
CA LYS A 306 -12.89 3.39 12.64
C LYS A 306 -12.69 4.87 12.99
N ALA A 307 -11.44 5.35 12.98
CA ALA A 307 -11.09 6.73 13.32
C ALA A 307 -11.57 7.77 12.29
N ASP A 308 -11.70 7.41 11.01
CA ASP A 308 -12.05 8.36 9.94
C ASP A 308 -13.57 8.48 9.70
N ARG A 309 -14.38 7.51 10.17
CA ARG A 309 -15.85 7.49 9.96
C ARG A 309 -16.52 8.82 10.29
N LYS A 310 -16.24 9.37 11.48
CA LYS A 310 -16.80 10.64 11.94
C LYS A 310 -16.40 11.79 11.02
N GLN A 311 -15.12 11.86 10.66
CA GLN A 311 -14.60 12.93 9.80
C GLN A 311 -15.15 12.84 8.38
N MET A 312 -15.29 11.63 7.84
CA MET A 312 -15.89 11.39 6.52
C MET A 312 -17.35 11.85 6.47
N VAL A 313 -18.15 11.54 7.49
CA VAL A 313 -19.53 12.03 7.61
C VAL A 313 -19.57 13.55 7.60
N LEU A 314 -18.72 14.20 8.40
CA LEU A 314 -18.67 15.65 8.48
C LEU A 314 -18.29 16.29 7.13
N LYS A 315 -17.27 15.75 6.45
CA LYS A 315 -16.86 16.20 5.11
C LYS A 315 -18.03 16.14 4.11
N ILE A 316 -18.80 15.05 4.11
CA ILE A 316 -19.96 14.88 3.21
C ILE A 316 -21.09 15.84 3.58
N GLU A 317 -21.40 16.00 4.87
CA GLU A 317 -22.43 16.94 5.30
C GLU A 317 -22.07 18.38 4.91
N ASP A 318 -20.82 18.78 5.08
CA ASP A 318 -20.35 20.11 4.71
C ASP A 318 -20.39 20.31 3.18
N PHE A 319 -19.97 19.32 2.40
CA PHE A 319 -20.12 19.32 0.94
C PHE A 319 -21.59 19.53 0.50
N LEU A 320 -22.54 18.79 1.08
CA LEU A 320 -23.95 18.94 0.74
C LEU A 320 -24.53 20.31 1.19
N ARG A 321 -24.02 20.88 2.30
CA ARG A 321 -24.41 22.23 2.74
C ARG A 321 -23.90 23.31 1.80
N GLU A 322 -22.66 23.18 1.31
CA GLU A 322 -22.10 24.09 0.30
C GLU A 322 -22.92 24.07 -1.00
N LEU A 323 -23.48 22.91 -1.36
CA LEU A 323 -24.41 22.75 -2.48
C LEU A 323 -25.81 23.33 -2.25
N GLY A 324 -26.12 23.82 -1.04
CA GLY A 324 -27.39 24.46 -0.73
C GLY A 324 -28.33 23.66 0.17
N LEU A 325 -27.89 22.54 0.75
CA LEU A 325 -28.65 21.87 1.81
C LEU A 325 -28.78 22.80 3.01
N GLN A 326 -29.92 23.48 3.12
CA GLN A 326 -30.15 24.47 4.17
C GLN A 326 -30.12 23.81 5.55
N ALA A 327 -29.12 24.17 6.36
CA ALA A 327 -29.18 23.99 7.79
C ALA A 327 -30.43 24.73 8.31
N VAL A 328 -31.16 24.09 9.21
CA VAL A 328 -32.32 24.68 9.87
C VAL A 328 -31.91 26.05 10.43
N LYS A 329 -32.46 27.12 9.83
CA LYS A 329 -32.41 28.55 10.23
C LYS A 329 -31.02 29.15 10.59
N VAL A 330 -30.52 30.05 9.75
CA VAL A 330 -30.33 31.51 10.03
C VAL A 330 -29.18 32.16 9.20
N GLN A 331 -29.56 33.26 8.54
CA GLN A 331 -28.82 34.42 8.01
C GLN A 331 -27.64 34.24 7.05
N LYS A 332 -27.82 34.81 5.85
CA LYS A 332 -26.77 35.17 4.89
C LYS A 332 -25.55 35.77 5.60
N ARG A 333 -24.44 35.03 5.64
CA ARG A 333 -23.13 35.54 6.08
C ARG A 333 -22.28 35.88 4.85
N SER A 334 -21.56 37.00 4.93
CA SER A 334 -20.81 37.57 3.80
C SER A 334 -19.48 36.84 3.55
N LEU A 335 -19.00 36.90 2.31
CA LEU A 335 -17.73 36.29 1.83
C LEU A 335 -16.53 36.59 2.74
N TYR A 336 -16.51 37.76 3.38
CA TYR A 336 -15.46 38.19 4.32
C TYR A 336 -15.35 37.27 5.56
N SER A 337 -16.46 36.66 5.99
CA SER A 337 -16.48 35.72 7.13
C SER A 337 -16.00 34.30 6.78
N ILE A 338 -16.00 33.95 5.48
CA ILE A 338 -15.57 32.64 4.96
C ILE A 338 -14.04 32.58 4.86
N MET A 339 -13.39 33.69 4.53
CA MET A 339 -11.94 33.73 4.28
C MET A 339 -11.07 33.74 5.53
N GLN A 340 -11.64 33.79 6.75
CA GLN A 340 -10.88 34.00 7.98
C GLN A 340 -11.11 32.97 9.10
N ARG A 341 -11.70 31.77 8.87
CA ARG A 341 -11.98 30.88 10.01
C ARG A 341 -11.23 29.54 10.08
N PRO A 342 -10.65 29.23 11.27
CA PRO A 342 -10.12 27.92 11.61
C PRO A 342 -11.28 26.90 11.78
N LEU A 343 -10.93 25.62 11.89
CA LEU A 343 -11.83 24.46 12.00
C LEU A 343 -13.11 24.76 12.83
N PRO A 344 -14.30 24.32 12.38
CA PRO A 344 -15.56 24.64 13.07
C PRO A 344 -15.63 23.96 14.45
N GLU A 345 -16.13 24.70 15.46
CA GLU A 345 -16.46 24.13 16.77
C GLU A 345 -17.65 23.18 16.64
N ILE A 346 -17.51 21.99 17.24
CA ILE A 346 -18.56 20.96 17.33
C ILE A 346 -19.58 21.44 18.37
N ASP A 347 -20.87 21.51 18.02
CA ASP A 347 -21.93 21.77 19.00
C ASP A 347 -22.26 20.50 19.82
N ALA A 348 -22.72 20.71 21.05
CA ALA A 348 -22.98 19.61 22.01
C ALA A 348 -24.07 18.63 21.54
N VAL A 349 -24.96 19.06 20.63
CA VAL A 349 -26.04 18.22 20.10
C VAL A 349 -25.48 17.24 19.07
N ARG A 350 -24.61 17.71 18.16
CA ARG A 350 -23.88 16.85 17.23
C ARG A 350 -22.96 15.89 17.92
N GLU A 351 -22.28 16.34 18.97
CA GLU A 351 -21.39 15.47 19.72
C GLU A 351 -22.16 14.32 20.40
N ALA A 352 -23.34 14.61 20.96
CA ALA A 352 -24.23 13.60 21.52
C ALA A 352 -24.78 12.62 20.47
N GLU A 353 -25.22 13.11 19.30
CA GLU A 353 -25.72 12.25 18.22
C GLU A 353 -24.64 11.29 17.70
N LEU A 354 -23.41 11.78 17.51
CA LEU A 354 -22.28 10.97 17.06
C LEU A 354 -21.84 9.96 18.11
N ALA A 355 -21.86 10.33 19.40
CA ALA A 355 -21.56 9.42 20.50
C ALA A 355 -22.60 8.30 20.65
N SER A 356 -23.89 8.61 20.49
CA SER A 356 -24.96 7.60 20.53
C SER A 356 -24.86 6.60 19.37
N LEU A 357 -24.47 7.06 18.18
CA LEU A 357 -24.22 6.17 17.04
C LEU A 357 -23.01 5.25 17.29
N GLU A 358 -21.92 5.79 17.86
CA GLU A 358 -20.75 4.99 18.22
C GLU A 358 -21.09 3.89 19.23
N GLN A 359 -21.90 4.18 20.26
CA GLN A 359 -22.37 3.17 21.22
C GLN A 359 -23.24 2.08 20.56
N LEU A 360 -24.20 2.48 19.72
CA LEU A 360 -25.14 1.54 19.09
C LEU A 360 -24.42 0.54 18.15
N PHE A 361 -23.33 0.96 17.50
CA PHE A 361 -22.52 0.07 16.67
C PHE A 361 -21.47 -0.74 17.44
N GLN A 362 -21.06 -0.32 18.64
CA GLN A 362 -20.22 -1.13 19.52
C GLN A 362 -21.00 -2.27 20.18
N GLU A 363 -22.26 -2.04 20.58
CA GLU A 363 -23.11 -3.05 21.22
C GLU A 363 -23.59 -4.15 20.25
N ASN A 364 -23.75 -3.83 18.97
CA ASN A 364 -24.16 -4.79 17.93
C ASN A 364 -22.97 -5.53 17.27
N GLY A 365 -21.75 -5.29 17.74
CA GLY A 365 -20.51 -5.88 17.21
C GLY A 365 -19.89 -6.99 18.07
N GLN A 366 -20.58 -7.47 19.11
CA GLN A 366 -20.17 -8.64 19.89
C GLN A 366 -20.67 -9.97 19.29
#